data_AF-A0A1V3WNT3-F1
#
_entry.id   AF-A0A1V3WNT3-F1
#
_cell.length_a   1.000
_cell.length_b   1.000
_cell.length_c   1.000
_cell.angle_alpha   90.00
_cell.angle_beta   90.00
_cell.angle_gamma   90.00
#
_symmetry.space_group_name_H-M   'P 1'
#
loop_
_entity.id
_entity.type
_entity.pdbx_description
1 polymer ?
#
loop_
_entity_poly.entity_id
_entity_poly.type
_entity_poly.pdbx_seq_one_letter_code
_entity_poly.pdbx_strand_id
1 'polypeptide(L)'
;MAITPKSSWPWVKTLLHSVFDQPDATSVAAQYDRIIDALADKLPKVADHLEAARSDLLAFTAFPKQIWRQIWSNNPLSVNRPSGDTNLTAA
;
A
#
# COMPACT_ATOMS: atom_id res chain seq x y z
N MET A 1 4.46 4.49 20.97
CA MET A 1 4.36 5.84 20.36
C MET A 1 4.37 5.67 18.86
N ALA A 2 3.38 6.20 18.13
CA ALA A 2 3.38 6.12 16.67
C ALA A 2 4.51 7.01 16.12
N ILE A 3 5.37 6.44 15.27
CA ILE A 3 6.50 7.15 14.63
C ILE A 3 5.98 8.31 13.77
N THR A 4 4.81 8.13 13.15
CA THR A 4 4.12 9.18 12.40
C THR A 4 3.16 9.94 13.31
N PRO A 5 3.25 11.29 13.37
CA PRO A 5 2.28 12.12 14.08
C PRO A 5 0.87 11.93 13.48
N LYS A 6 -0.17 11.82 14.33
CA LYS A 6 -1.56 11.68 13.86
C LYS A 6 -1.99 12.82 12.92
N SER A 7 -1.51 14.04 13.15
CA SER A 7 -1.81 15.19 12.28
C SER A 7 -1.20 15.07 10.89
N SER A 8 -0.08 14.36 10.74
CA SER A 8 0.61 14.17 9.46
C SER A 8 0.21 12.87 8.76
N TRP A 9 -0.49 11.97 9.44
CA TRP A 9 -0.92 10.69 8.90
C TRP A 9 -1.73 10.78 7.59
N PRO A 10 -2.70 11.72 7.42
CA PRO A 10 -3.42 11.84 6.15
C PRO A 10 -2.49 12.15 4.97
N TRP A 11 -1.49 13.00 5.19
CA TRP A 11 -0.51 13.36 4.18
C TRP A 11 0.40 12.17 3.82
N VAL A 12 0.98 11.50 4.84
CA VAL A 12 1.81 10.30 4.64
C VAL A 12 1.03 9.20 3.91
N LYS A 13 -0.25 9.01 4.26
CA LYS A 13 -1.12 8.02 3.60
C LYS A 13 -1.30 8.32 2.11
N THR A 14 -1.54 9.58 1.74
CA THR A 14 -1.65 9.98 0.34
C THR A 14 -0.35 9.74 -0.43
N LEU A 15 0.81 10.03 0.17
CA LEU A 15 2.11 9.76 -0.43
C LEU A 15 2.29 8.26 -0.66
N LEU A 16 2.04 7.41 0.35
CA LEU A 16 2.12 5.96 0.21
C LEU A 16 1.17 5.43 -0.86
N HIS A 17 -0.06 5.94 -0.95
CA HIS A 17 -0.99 5.57 -2.02
C HIS A 17 -0.43 5.87 -3.42
N SER A 18 0.29 6.98 -3.60
CA SER A 18 0.91 7.31 -4.90
C SER A 18 2.01 6.35 -5.34
N VAL A 19 2.66 5.65 -4.39
CA VAL A 19 3.66 4.60 -4.67
C VAL A 19 2.98 3.40 -5.34
N PHE A 20 1.77 3.03 -4.90
CA PHE A 20 1.04 1.89 -5.47
C PHE A 20 0.41 2.18 -6.83
N ASP A 21 0.23 3.45 -7.17
CA ASP A 21 -0.32 3.86 -8.47
C ASP A 21 0.72 3.74 -9.61
N GLN A 22 1.98 3.49 -9.27
CA GLN A 22 3.06 3.45 -10.26
C GLN A 22 2.96 2.24 -11.21
N PRO A 23 3.38 2.42 -12.48
CA PRO A 23 3.19 1.41 -13.50
C PRO A 23 4.10 0.18 -13.35
N ASP A 24 5.29 0.33 -12.78
CA ASP A 24 6.35 -0.67 -12.71
C ASP A 24 7.27 -0.48 -11.48
N ALA A 25 8.08 -1.48 -11.17
CA ALA A 25 8.94 -1.50 -9.97
C ALA A 25 9.97 -0.35 -9.94
N THR A 26 10.47 0.08 -11.10
CA THR A 26 11.43 1.19 -11.19
C THR A 26 10.72 2.51 -10.87
N SER A 27 9.52 2.70 -11.42
CA SER A 27 8.67 3.85 -11.10
C SER A 27 8.24 3.87 -9.63
N VAL A 28 7.96 2.69 -9.03
CA VAL A 28 7.70 2.55 -7.59
C VAL A 28 8.90 3.03 -6.78
N ALA A 29 10.11 2.54 -7.08
CA ALA A 29 11.32 2.94 -6.38
C ALA A 29 11.60 4.45 -6.53
N ALA A 30 11.49 4.99 -7.74
CA ALA A 30 11.68 6.42 -7.99
C ALA A 30 10.62 7.30 -7.30
N GLN A 31 9.38 6.83 -7.20
CA GLN A 31 8.34 7.53 -6.44
C GLN A 31 8.61 7.46 -4.93
N TYR A 32 9.09 6.31 -4.45
CA TYR A 32 9.45 6.12 -3.05
C TYR A 32 10.57 7.08 -2.64
N ASP A 33 11.65 7.18 -3.42
CA ASP A 33 12.78 8.07 -3.14
C ASP A 33 12.31 9.53 -3.05
N ARG A 34 11.44 9.98 -3.97
CA ARG A 34 10.84 11.33 -3.92
C ARG A 34 10.01 11.58 -2.65
N ILE A 35 9.34 10.56 -2.14
CA ILE A 35 8.55 10.65 -0.90
C ILE A 35 9.46 10.73 0.30
N ILE A 36 10.53 9.93 0.34
CA ILE A 36 11.52 9.96 1.41
C ILE A 36 12.17 11.33 1.48
N ASP A 37 12.55 11.93 0.35
CA ASP A 37 13.09 13.29 0.31
C ASP A 37 12.11 14.34 0.88
N ALA A 38 10.84 14.26 0.48
CA ALA A 38 9.80 15.17 0.97
C ALA A 38 9.52 14.98 2.48
N LEU A 39 9.58 13.74 2.96
CA LEU A 39 9.43 13.43 4.37
C LEU A 39 10.68 13.77 5.18
N ALA A 40 11.88 13.68 4.61
CA ALA A 40 13.11 14.01 5.30
C ALA A 40 13.14 15.50 5.71
N ASP A 41 12.58 16.38 4.87
CA ASP A 41 12.46 17.82 5.15
C ASP A 41 11.51 18.12 6.32
N LYS A 42 10.34 17.47 6.38
CA LYS A 42 9.28 17.79 7.36
C LYS A 42 9.23 16.85 8.56
N LEU A 43 9.56 15.59 8.36
CA LEU A 43 9.35 14.45 9.25
C LEU A 43 10.53 13.45 9.16
N PRO A 44 11.76 13.87 9.52
CA PRO A 44 12.96 13.04 9.33
C PRO A 44 12.87 11.68 10.03
N LYS A 45 12.26 11.61 11.22
CA LYS A 45 12.03 10.34 11.94
C LYS A 45 11.13 9.36 11.17
N VAL A 46 10.17 9.87 10.40
CA VAL A 46 9.30 9.03 9.56
C VAL A 46 10.06 8.58 8.33
N ALA A 47 10.84 9.48 7.71
CA ALA A 47 11.70 9.15 6.57
C ALA A 47 12.71 8.06 6.94
N ASP A 48 13.44 8.20 8.05
CA ASP A 48 14.41 7.19 8.52
C ASP A 48 13.76 5.83 8.76
N HIS A 49 12.55 5.83 9.35
CA HIS A 49 11.81 4.60 9.60
C HIS A 49 11.36 3.92 8.32
N LEU A 50 10.86 4.70 7.35
CA LEU A 50 10.45 4.19 6.05
C LEU A 50 11.66 3.70 5.25
N GLU A 51 12.79 4.40 5.28
CA GLU A 51 14.01 3.98 4.58
C GLU A 51 14.56 2.67 5.16
N ALA A 52 14.57 2.52 6.50
CA ALA A 52 14.94 1.27 7.15
C ALA A 52 14.02 0.09 6.76
N ALA A 53 12.75 0.37 6.46
CA ALA A 53 11.77 -0.62 6.00
C ALA A 53 11.66 -0.72 4.47
N ARG A 54 12.54 -0.05 3.70
CA ARG A 54 12.42 0.06 2.24
C ARG A 54 12.41 -1.30 1.55
N SER A 55 13.26 -2.23 1.97
CA SER A 55 13.31 -3.58 1.39
C SER A 55 12.00 -4.34 1.59
N ASP A 56 11.40 -4.25 2.78
CA ASP A 56 10.13 -4.91 3.08
C ASP A 56 8.96 -4.22 2.37
N LEU A 57 8.99 -2.90 2.28
CA LEU A 57 7.97 -2.10 1.62
C LEU A 57 8.02 -2.22 0.10
N LEU A 58 9.18 -2.47 -0.50
CA LEU A 58 9.33 -2.70 -1.94
C LEU A 58 9.26 -4.19 -2.33
N ALA A 59 9.23 -5.11 -1.37
CA ALA A 59 9.19 -6.54 -1.63
C ALA A 59 7.98 -6.97 -2.48
N PHE A 60 6.84 -6.25 -2.40
CA PHE A 60 5.68 -6.54 -3.23
C PHE A 60 5.97 -6.39 -4.74
N THR A 61 6.96 -5.57 -5.11
CA THR A 61 7.33 -5.35 -6.52
C THR A 61 7.95 -6.59 -7.17
N ALA A 62 8.41 -7.56 -6.37
CA ALA A 62 8.89 -8.86 -6.86
C ALA A 62 7.74 -9.77 -7.35
N PHE A 63 6.50 -9.48 -6.96
CA PHE A 63 5.31 -10.21 -7.43
C PHE A 63 4.78 -9.63 -8.75
N PRO A 64 3.99 -10.40 -9.52
CA PRO A 64 3.25 -9.86 -10.66
C PRO A 64 2.30 -8.73 -10.25
N LYS A 65 2.19 -7.69 -11.09
CA LYS A 65 1.33 -6.51 -10.85
C LYS A 65 -0.13 -6.84 -10.52
N GLN A 66 -0.64 -7.93 -11.06
CA GLN A 66 -1.99 -8.44 -10.77
C GLN A 66 -2.21 -8.74 -9.27
N ILE A 67 -1.14 -9.08 -8.55
CA ILE A 67 -1.14 -9.42 -7.12
C ILE A 67 -0.92 -8.17 -6.25
N TRP A 68 -0.31 -7.10 -6.78
CA TRP A 68 -0.01 -5.88 -6.00
C TRP A 68 -1.25 -5.30 -5.32
N ARG A 69 -2.38 -5.23 -6.06
CA ARG A 69 -3.66 -4.77 -5.49
C ARG A 69 -4.20 -5.68 -4.40
N GLN A 70 -3.88 -6.98 -4.41
CA GLN A 70 -4.34 -7.91 -3.37
C GLN A 70 -3.52 -7.79 -2.09
N ILE A 71 -2.22 -7.53 -2.20
CA ILE A 71 -1.31 -7.35 -1.04
C ILE A 71 -1.68 -6.07 -0.26
N TRP A 72 -2.03 -5.00 -0.98
CA TRP A 72 -2.32 -3.70 -0.38
C TRP A 72 -3.81 -3.44 -0.11
N SER A 73 -4.71 -4.13 -0.81
CA SER A 73 -6.13 -4.02 -0.54
C SER A 73 -6.47 -4.89 0.68
N ASN A 74 -6.77 -4.25 1.79
CA ASN A 74 -7.39 -4.87 2.96
C ASN A 74 -8.85 -5.33 2.70
N ASN A 75 -9.25 -5.49 1.43
CA ASN A 75 -10.56 -6.00 1.06
C ASN A 75 -10.43 -7.49 0.74
N PRO A 76 -10.82 -8.41 1.65
CA PRO A 76 -10.77 -9.83 1.37
C PRO A 76 -11.72 -10.14 0.22
N LEU A 77 -11.18 -10.26 -1.00
CA LEU A 77 -11.91 -10.55 -2.23
C LEU A 77 -12.48 -11.99 -2.29
N SER A 78 -12.62 -12.68 -1.15
CA SER A 78 -13.09 -14.07 -1.12
C SER A 78 -14.22 -14.39 -0.12
N VAL A 79 -14.77 -13.43 0.65
CA VAL A 79 -15.86 -13.76 1.61
C VAL A 79 -17.26 -13.28 1.21
N ASN A 80 -17.41 -12.55 0.10
CA ASN A 80 -18.75 -12.14 -0.38
C ASN A 80 -18.99 -12.50 -1.85
N ARG A 81 -18.74 -13.77 -2.21
CA ARG A 81 -19.51 -14.40 -3.28
C ARG A 81 -20.78 -14.94 -2.59
N PRO A 82 -21.96 -14.33 -2.76
CA PRO A 82 -23.19 -15.00 -2.36
C PRO A 82 -23.23 -16.33 -3.11
N SER A 83 -23.12 -17.44 -2.38
CA SER A 83 -23.33 -18.77 -2.93
C SER A 83 -24.69 -18.78 -3.62
N GLY A 84 -24.68 -18.96 -4.94
CA GLY A 84 -25.88 -19.14 -5.76
C GLY A 84 -26.51 -20.52 -5.54
N ASP A 85 -26.70 -20.91 -4.27
CA ASP A 85 -27.23 -22.21 -3.86
C ASP A 85 -28.49 -22.07 -2.99
N THR A 86 -29.34 -21.07 -3.28
CA THR A 86 -30.76 -21.19 -2.90
C THR A 86 -31.52 -21.65 -4.12
N ASN A 87 -31.57 -22.97 -4.24
CA ASN A 87 -32.36 -23.72 -5.20
C ASN A 87 -33.79 -23.17 -5.27
N LEU A 88 -34.14 -22.69 -6.45
CA LEU A 88 -35.48 -22.83 -7.02
C LEU A 88 -35.85 -24.31 -6.99
N THR A 89 -36.55 -24.77 -5.96
CA THR A 89 -37.49 -25.91 -6.00
C THR A 89 -38.29 -25.87 -4.69
N ALA A 90 -39.44 -25.21 -4.74
CA ALA A 90 -40.58 -25.60 -3.92
C ALA A 90 -41.74 -25.77 -4.92
N ALA A 91 -42.09 -27.03 -5.11
CA ALA A 91 -43.37 -27.46 -5.65
C ALA A 91 -44.51 -27.06 -4.69
#